data_AF-A0A957KWP2-F1
#
_entry.id   AF-A0A957KWP2-F1
#
_cell.length_a   1.000
_cell.length_b   1.000
_cell.length_c   1.000
_cell.angle_alpha   90.00
_cell.angle_beta   90.00
_cell.angle_gamma   90.00
#
_symmetry.space_group_name_H-M   'P 1'
#
loop_
_entity.id
_entity.type
_entity.pdbx_description
1 polymer ?
#
loop_
_entity_poly.entity_id
_entity_poly.type
_entity_poly.pdbx_seq_one_letter_code
_entity_poly.pdbx_strand_id
1 'polypeptide(L)'
;PAITADQARATAEAQLNAGAASKVELDDENGQLVYSVEIGGVDVKVDAMTGVVVTVESGQDSAENAESDQDQVEEGNQASPDVAPDAAG
;
A
#
# COMPACT_ATOMS: atom_id res chain seq x y z
N PRO A 1 6.56 -12.24 6.60
CA PRO A 1 5.94 -11.09 5.90
C PRO A 1 4.46 -10.99 6.31
N ALA A 2 3.97 -9.78 6.59
CA ALA A 2 2.57 -9.54 6.98
C ALA A 2 1.69 -9.22 5.76
N ILE A 3 2.25 -8.57 4.74
CA ILE A 3 1.62 -8.38 3.44
C ILE A 3 2.14 -9.41 2.42
N THR A 4 1.41 -9.58 1.31
CA THR A 4 1.81 -10.48 0.22
C THR A 4 2.50 -9.71 -0.90
N ALA A 5 3.18 -10.44 -1.80
CA ALA A 5 3.77 -9.87 -3.01
C ALA A 5 2.74 -9.10 -3.86
N ASP A 6 1.50 -9.59 -3.95
CA ASP A 6 0.43 -8.93 -4.71
C ASP A 6 0.00 -7.59 -4.06
N GLN A 7 -0.07 -7.54 -2.72
CA GLN A 7 -0.36 -6.31 -1.99
C GLN A 7 0.77 -5.27 -2.13
N ALA A 8 2.02 -5.72 -2.05
CA ALA A 8 3.18 -4.86 -2.31
C ALA A 8 3.15 -4.32 -3.74
N ARG A 9 2.82 -5.19 -4.72
CA ARG A 9 2.67 -4.82 -6.13
C ARG A 9 1.65 -3.70 -6.29
N ALA A 10 0.44 -3.89 -5.78
CA ALA A 10 -0.64 -2.92 -5.90
C ALA A 10 -0.27 -1.57 -5.26
N THR A 11 0.42 -1.59 -4.13
CA THR A 11 0.90 -0.37 -3.46
C THR A 11 1.94 0.36 -4.31
N ALA A 12 2.91 -0.36 -4.85
CA ALA A 12 3.94 0.21 -5.73
C ALA A 12 3.35 0.75 -7.05
N GLU A 13 2.41 0.03 -7.65
CA GLU A 13 1.68 0.44 -8.85
C GLU A 13 0.88 1.74 -8.60
N ALA A 14 0.20 1.83 -7.46
CA ALA A 14 -0.52 3.02 -7.03
C ALA A 14 0.41 4.20 -6.73
N GLN A 15 1.59 3.93 -6.16
CA GLN A 15 2.58 4.95 -5.84
C GLN A 15 3.15 5.62 -7.08
N LEU A 16 3.54 4.82 -8.10
CA LEU A 16 4.15 5.36 -9.31
C LEU A 16 3.12 5.88 -10.32
N ASN A 17 1.84 5.45 -10.22
CA ASN A 17 0.84 5.66 -11.27
C ASN A 17 1.34 5.24 -12.66
N ALA A 18 2.28 4.29 -12.70
CA ALA A 18 3.08 3.97 -13.88
C ALA A 18 2.89 2.52 -14.30
N GLY A 19 1.75 2.18 -14.90
CA GLY A 19 1.53 0.84 -15.45
C GLY A 19 1.63 -0.29 -14.42
N ALA A 20 1.95 -1.50 -14.89
CA ALA A 20 1.96 -2.72 -14.07
C ALA A 20 3.38 -3.15 -13.72
N ALA A 21 3.54 -3.76 -12.54
CA ALA A 21 4.83 -4.29 -12.15
C ALA A 21 5.26 -5.46 -13.04
N SER A 22 6.53 -5.42 -13.44
CA SER A 22 7.18 -6.46 -14.24
C SER A 22 7.80 -7.54 -13.35
N LYS A 23 8.21 -7.17 -12.12
CA LYS A 23 8.82 -8.10 -11.17
C LYS A 23 8.44 -7.74 -9.73
N VAL A 24 8.29 -8.77 -8.90
CA VAL A 24 8.08 -8.62 -7.44
C VAL A 24 8.92 -9.67 -6.73
N GLU A 25 9.81 -9.26 -5.85
CA GLU A 25 10.69 -10.14 -5.07
C GLU A 25 10.68 -9.74 -3.60
N LEU A 26 10.73 -10.73 -2.70
CA LEU A 26 10.88 -10.52 -1.27
C LEU A 26 12.36 -10.59 -0.92
N ASP A 27 12.88 -9.53 -0.32
CA ASP A 27 14.26 -9.39 0.12
C ASP A 27 14.33 -9.25 1.66
N ASP A 28 15.47 -9.64 2.23
CA ASP A 28 15.77 -9.51 3.66
C ASP A 28 16.98 -8.60 3.84
N GLU A 29 16.72 -7.36 4.23
CA GLU A 29 17.76 -6.37 4.48
C GLU A 29 18.00 -6.26 5.99
N ASN A 30 19.02 -6.96 6.49
CA ASN A 30 19.42 -6.94 7.91
C ASN A 30 18.29 -7.35 8.88
N GLY A 31 17.48 -8.34 8.50
CA GLY A 31 16.31 -8.78 9.27
C GLY A 31 15.05 -7.92 9.07
N GLN A 32 15.10 -6.93 8.18
CA GLN A 32 13.93 -6.23 7.69
C GLN A 32 13.47 -6.87 6.37
N LEU A 33 12.26 -7.42 6.37
CA LEU A 33 11.65 -7.96 5.17
C LEU A 33 11.08 -6.82 4.32
N VAL A 34 11.50 -6.74 3.05
CA VAL A 34 11.05 -5.73 2.10
C VAL A 34 10.70 -6.37 0.75
N TYR A 35 9.62 -5.94 0.12
CA TYR A 35 9.27 -6.32 -1.23
C TYR A 35 9.85 -5.31 -2.23
N SER A 36 10.71 -5.77 -3.13
CA SER A 36 11.17 -4.98 -4.28
C SER A 36 10.25 -5.22 -5.47
N VAL A 37 9.68 -4.13 -5.99
CA VAL A 37 8.74 -4.13 -7.11
C VAL A 37 9.32 -3.32 -8.25
N GLU A 38 9.62 -3.98 -9.37
CA GLU A 38 10.15 -3.33 -10.57
C GLU A 38 9.00 -2.93 -11.50
N ILE A 39 8.90 -1.64 -11.80
CA ILE A 39 7.85 -1.06 -12.64
C ILE A 39 8.52 -0.17 -13.69
N GLY A 40 8.59 -0.65 -14.94
CA GLY A 40 9.09 0.15 -16.05
C GLY A 40 10.52 0.68 -15.90
N GLY A 41 11.37 -0.01 -15.12
CA GLY A 41 12.74 0.43 -14.80
C GLY A 41 12.86 1.34 -13.57
N VAL A 42 11.79 1.44 -12.77
CA VAL A 42 11.79 2.05 -11.43
C VAL A 42 11.64 0.94 -10.40
N ASP A 43 12.51 0.93 -9.40
CA ASP A 43 12.48 -0.01 -8.30
C ASP A 43 11.80 0.62 -7.08
N VAL A 44 10.69 0.00 -6.65
CA VAL A 44 9.92 0.43 -5.49
C VAL A 44 10.08 -0.60 -4.38
N LYS A 45 10.64 -0.21 -3.25
CA LYS A 45 10.72 -1.04 -2.05
C LYS A 45 9.53 -0.76 -1.14
N VAL A 46 8.79 -1.80 -0.82
CA VAL A 46 7.63 -1.79 0.08
C VAL A 46 7.94 -2.62 1.30
N ASP A 47 7.78 -2.08 2.50
CA ASP A 47 7.99 -2.81 3.74
C ASP A 47 7.03 -4.01 3.84
N ALA A 48 7.57 -5.21 4.01
CA ALA A 48 6.75 -6.42 3.97
C ALA A 48 5.94 -6.65 5.26
N MET A 49 6.12 -5.82 6.30
CA MET A 49 5.37 -5.88 7.55
C MET A 49 4.20 -4.88 7.58
N THR A 50 4.38 -3.71 6.99
CA THR A 50 3.42 -2.59 7.05
C THR A 50 2.76 -2.32 5.70
N GLY A 51 3.39 -2.72 4.60
CA GLY A 51 2.95 -2.38 3.25
C GLY A 51 3.24 -0.94 2.84
N VAL A 52 4.09 -0.23 3.59
CA VAL A 52 4.45 1.17 3.27
C VAL A 52 5.63 1.20 2.30
N VAL A 53 5.58 2.09 1.31
CA VAL A 53 6.72 2.33 0.41
C VAL A 53 7.86 2.98 1.20
N VAL A 54 8.99 2.29 1.30
CA VAL A 54 10.18 2.76 2.03
C VAL A 54 11.24 3.34 1.10
N THR A 55 11.23 2.99 -0.18
CA THR A 55 12.18 3.53 -1.15
C THR A 55 11.58 3.52 -2.56
N VAL A 56 11.83 4.57 -3.32
CA VAL A 56 11.53 4.62 -4.75
C VAL A 56 12.81 5.07 -5.45
N GLU A 57 13.43 4.17 -6.22
CA GLU A 57 14.62 4.46 -7.00
C GLU A 57 14.24 4.46 -8.48
N SER A 58 14.22 5.64 -9.09
CA SER A 58 14.19 5.80 -10.54
C SER A 58 15.54 6.35 -10.94
N GLY A 59 16.15 5.83 -12.02
CA GLY A 59 17.50 6.20 -12.48
C GLY A 59 17.66 7.67 -12.94
N GLN A 60 16.79 8.57 -12.51
CA GLN A 60 16.82 9.99 -12.75
C GLN A 60 16.69 10.71 -11.42
N ASP A 61 17.83 11.02 -10.80
CA ASP A 61 17.94 11.86 -9.61
C ASP A 61 17.09 13.14 -9.75
N SER A 62 15.94 13.23 -9.06
CA SER A 62 15.28 14.50 -8.73
C SER A 62 14.11 14.33 -7.76
N ALA A 63 14.31 14.91 -6.56
CA ALA A 63 13.34 15.60 -5.73
C ALA A 63 12.18 14.80 -5.09
N GLU A 64 12.43 14.35 -3.86
CA GLU A 64 11.70 14.76 -2.66
C GLU A 64 10.24 15.22 -2.86
N ASN A 65 9.28 14.30 -2.68
CA ASN A 65 7.97 14.64 -2.14
C ASN A 65 7.40 13.45 -1.36
N ALA A 66 7.46 13.59 -0.02
CA ALA A 66 6.41 13.11 0.86
C ALA A 66 5.05 13.43 0.21
N GLU A 67 4.05 12.56 0.26
CA GLU A 67 3.30 12.34 1.47
C GLU A 67 2.35 11.16 1.21
N SER A 68 2.45 10.13 2.04
CA SER A 68 1.36 9.21 2.27
C SER A 68 0.21 10.03 2.82
N ASP A 69 -0.73 10.40 1.96
CA ASP A 69 -2.07 10.81 2.38
C ASP A 69 -2.75 9.55 2.93
N GLN A 70 -2.41 9.30 4.18
CA GLN A 70 -3.09 8.38 5.06
C GLN A 70 -4.45 9.03 5.36
N ASP A 71 -5.42 8.87 4.45
CA ASP A 71 -6.83 9.04 4.80
C ASP A 71 -7.25 7.83 5.66
N GLN A 72 -6.73 7.81 6.88
CA GLN A 72 -7.36 7.14 8.00
C GLN A 72 -8.51 8.03 8.47
N VAL A 73 -9.69 7.85 7.88
CA VAL A 73 -10.93 8.12 8.60
C VAL A 73 -11.21 6.96 9.54
N GLU A 74 -10.52 6.94 10.68
CA GLU A 74 -11.00 6.20 11.84
C GLU A 74 -11.87 7.16 12.66
N GLU A 75 -13.18 6.90 12.74
CA GLU A 75 -13.96 6.91 13.99
C GLU A 75 -15.48 7.03 13.67
N GLY A 76 -16.20 5.94 13.93
CA GLY A 76 -17.65 5.86 13.76
C GLY A 76 -18.23 4.71 14.58
N ASN A 77 -18.01 4.78 15.89
CA ASN A 77 -18.53 3.90 16.92
C ASN A 77 -20.05 3.64 16.80
N GLN A 78 -20.41 2.35 16.67
CA GLN A 78 -21.61 1.66 17.16
C GLN A 78 -22.99 2.34 17.05
N ALA A 79 -23.91 1.69 16.33
CA ALA A 79 -25.19 1.24 16.90
C ALA A 79 -25.98 0.44 15.85
N SER A 80 -26.30 -0.81 16.15
CA SER A 80 -27.51 -1.43 15.65
C SER A 80 -28.72 -0.59 16.07
N PRO A 81 -29.72 -0.44 15.20
CA PRO A 81 -31.08 -0.53 15.69
C PRO A 81 -31.76 -1.70 14.99
N ASP A 82 -31.86 -2.81 15.72
CA ASP A 82 -33.07 -3.60 15.70
C ASP A 82 -34.21 -2.69 16.17
N VAL A 83 -35.07 -2.27 15.23
CA VAL A 83 -36.49 -1.98 15.48
C VAL A 83 -37.20 -1.76 14.15
N ALA A 84 -38.02 -2.74 13.75
CA ALA A 84 -39.19 -2.49 12.93
C ALA A 84 -40.17 -1.65 13.78
N PRO A 85 -40.87 -0.67 13.19
CA PRO A 85 -42.29 -0.92 12.94
C PRO A 85 -42.84 -0.14 11.74
N ASP A 86 -43.54 -0.81 10.83
CA ASP A 86 -44.68 -0.14 10.18
C ASP A 86 -45.81 -1.14 9.98
N ALA A 87 -46.64 -1.23 11.02
CA ALA A 87 -48.00 -1.71 10.96
C ALA A 87 -48.90 -0.56 11.41
N ALA A 88 -49.60 0.06 10.45
CA ALA A 88 -50.90 0.71 10.61
C ALA A 88 -51.35 1.11 9.20
N GLY A 89 -52.56 0.89 8.73
CA GLY A 89 -53.83 0.50 9.34
C GLY A 89 -54.91 0.84 8.33
#